data_AF-A0A293M8N1-F1
#
_entry.id   AF-A0A293M8N1-F1
#
_cell.length_a   1.000
_cell.length_b   1.000
_cell.length_c   1.000
_cell.angle_alpha   90.00
_cell.angle_beta   90.00
_cell.angle_gamma   90.00
#
_symmetry.space_group_name_H-M   'P 1'
#
loop_
_entity.id
_entity.type
_entity.pdbx_description
1 polymer ?
#
loop_
_entity_poly.entity_id
_entity_poly.type
_entity_poly.pdbx_seq_one_letter_code
_entity_poly.pdbx_strand_id
1 'polypeptide(L)'
;MLSSITALLNVWEHENRTTDDFVFRLHYKLTAIILLTFSIIVTSHQLFGNPIRCLSRNDVPSSIMDTYCWLQTTYSIVSAWDKPVGSAVPYPGVDVHRPSEKTVEHSYYQWVGFVLFLQFILFIVPRYVWKRVEPGLIGELVLDLNNPIVSDDELDAKKKIVANYFQTHGFKHQFLFAVYFFCILLQLVNVFGQAVLVDRFLDYQFTKFGTTLVQTSSATSLTRIFPKMAKCNFYMYGSGGGVQTHDVVCLLPMNVVNEKIYVFLWFWFAMLAIVTCLSVMAYVVIAVAKSSRVIVFRCREGLQVGDELKGLVEYFYVGDWFVLYLLSKNMDWFHFNECVEAISLNLRVGSETKRCIQIEGRSHDMVDPRV
;
A
#
# COMPACT_ATOMS: atom_id res chain seq x y z
N MET A 1 22.56 -0.64 -7.48
CA MET A 1 21.82 0.56 -7.00
C MET A 1 21.01 1.19 -8.13
N LEU A 2 21.61 1.55 -9.27
CA LEU A 2 20.89 2.08 -10.45
C LEU A 2 19.78 1.15 -10.98
N SER A 3 20.02 -0.16 -11.06
CA SER A 3 19.02 -1.16 -11.49
C SER A 3 17.82 -1.30 -10.54
N SER A 4 18.03 -1.10 -9.25
CA SER A 4 16.97 -1.12 -8.23
C SER A 4 16.15 0.16 -8.27
N ILE A 5 16.78 1.30 -8.55
CA ILE A 5 16.11 2.60 -8.71
C ILE A 5 15.28 2.63 -10.00
N THR A 6 15.80 2.12 -11.12
CA THR A 6 15.01 1.99 -12.35
C THR A 6 13.84 1.02 -12.19
N ALA A 7 14.00 -0.07 -11.43
CA ALA A 7 12.88 -0.95 -11.10
C ALA A 7 11.77 -0.24 -10.30
N LEU A 8 12.14 0.65 -9.36
CA LEU A 8 11.17 1.47 -8.60
C LEU A 8 10.48 2.52 -9.47
N LEU A 9 11.22 3.20 -10.34
CA LEU A 9 10.68 4.19 -11.27
C LEU A 9 9.70 3.55 -12.28
N ASN A 10 10.00 2.33 -12.76
CA ASN A 10 9.10 1.59 -13.66
C ASN A 10 7.78 1.16 -13.01
N VAL A 11 7.70 1.13 -11.67
CA VAL A 11 6.41 0.91 -10.96
C VAL A 11 5.54 2.16 -11.01
N TRP A 12 6.17 3.34 -11.11
CA TRP A 12 5.51 4.64 -11.12
C TRP A 12 5.26 5.20 -12.53
N GLU A 13 5.84 4.57 -13.55
CA GLU A 13 5.57 4.92 -14.94
C GLU A 13 4.06 4.89 -15.22
N HIS A 14 3.56 5.96 -15.81
CA HIS A 14 2.15 6.10 -16.13
C HIS A 14 1.81 5.18 -17.30
N GLU A 15 1.32 3.98 -16.99
CA GLU A 15 0.74 3.12 -18.03
C GLU A 15 -0.54 3.79 -18.58
N ASN A 16 -0.67 3.82 -19.91
CA ASN A 16 -1.91 4.22 -20.59
C ASN A 16 -3.04 3.19 -20.38
N ARG A 17 -2.79 2.13 -19.61
CA ARG A 17 -3.66 0.98 -19.40
C ARG A 17 -4.00 0.85 -17.92
N THR A 18 -5.26 0.59 -17.63
CA THR A 18 -5.79 0.40 -16.29
C THR A 18 -5.93 -1.09 -15.98
N THR A 19 -4.84 -1.68 -15.48
CA THR A 19 -4.84 -3.09 -15.01
C THR A 19 -5.05 -3.20 -13.50
N ASP A 20 -5.21 -2.07 -12.83
CA ASP A 20 -5.38 -1.97 -11.38
C ASP A 20 -6.66 -1.22 -10.96
N ASP A 21 -7.10 -1.51 -9.74
CA ASP A 21 -8.23 -0.83 -9.11
C ASP A 21 -7.82 0.45 -8.38
N PHE A 22 -8.83 1.26 -8.07
CA PHE A 22 -8.68 2.45 -7.24
C PHE A 22 -8.00 2.14 -5.90
N VAL A 23 -8.43 1.08 -5.21
CA VAL A 23 -7.83 0.66 -3.94
C VAL A 23 -6.36 0.32 -4.11
N PHE A 24 -6.01 -0.40 -5.17
CA PHE A 24 -4.62 -0.72 -5.51
C PHE A 24 -3.78 0.56 -5.61
N ARG A 25 -4.25 1.57 -6.36
CA ARG A 25 -3.59 2.89 -6.50
C ARG A 25 -3.50 3.65 -5.18
N LEU A 26 -4.47 3.50 -4.29
CA LEU A 26 -4.45 4.12 -2.97
C LEU A 26 -3.23 3.64 -2.14
N HIS A 27 -2.84 2.38 -2.29
CA HIS A 27 -1.65 1.80 -1.65
C HIS A 27 -0.35 2.25 -2.33
N TYR A 28 -0.10 1.81 -3.57
CA TYR A 28 1.24 1.96 -4.17
C TYR A 28 1.51 3.35 -4.76
N LYS A 29 0.49 4.16 -5.05
CA LYS A 29 0.65 5.56 -5.46
C LYS A 29 0.46 6.49 -4.29
N LEU A 30 -0.78 6.66 -3.79
CA LEU A 30 -1.07 7.74 -2.85
C LEU A 30 -0.36 7.55 -1.50
N THR A 31 -0.48 6.37 -0.89
CA THR A 31 0.18 6.10 0.40
C THR A 31 1.70 6.09 0.27
N ALA A 32 2.23 5.54 -0.83
CA ALA A 32 3.65 5.58 -1.12
C ALA A 32 4.19 7.02 -1.28
N ILE A 33 3.49 7.88 -2.03
CA ILE A 33 3.82 9.32 -2.17
C ILE A 33 3.88 9.99 -0.80
N ILE A 34 2.85 9.78 0.02
CA ILE A 34 2.74 10.36 1.36
C ILE A 34 3.94 9.95 2.22
N LEU A 35 4.25 8.65 2.28
CA LEU A 35 5.35 8.12 3.09
C LEU A 35 6.71 8.61 2.60
N LEU A 36 6.94 8.62 1.29
CA LEU A 36 8.17 9.14 0.69
C LEU A 36 8.33 10.63 1.00
N THR A 37 7.25 11.40 0.91
CA THR A 37 7.26 12.84 1.23
C THR A 37 7.60 13.07 2.69
N PHE A 38 6.98 12.34 3.63
CA PHE A 38 7.33 12.44 5.05
C PHE A 38 8.77 12.00 5.33
N SER A 39 9.24 10.94 4.68
CA SER A 39 10.63 10.49 4.77
C SER A 39 11.59 11.61 4.35
N ILE A 40 11.33 12.28 3.23
CA ILE A 40 12.15 13.38 2.72
C ILE A 40 12.11 14.56 3.67
N ILE A 41 10.92 14.96 4.17
CA ILE A 41 10.76 16.07 5.12
C ILE A 41 11.58 15.83 6.39
N VAL A 42 11.42 14.66 7.02
CA VAL A 42 12.14 14.31 8.25
C VAL A 42 13.65 14.27 7.99
N THR A 43 14.09 13.60 6.92
CA THR A 43 15.51 13.49 6.58
C THR A 43 16.11 14.87 6.29
N SER A 44 15.38 15.75 5.60
CA SER A 44 15.85 17.11 5.29
C SER A 44 16.05 17.93 6.57
N HIS A 45 15.12 17.83 7.52
CA HIS A 45 15.25 18.52 8.81
C HIS A 45 16.35 17.91 9.68
N GLN A 46 16.66 16.62 9.51
CA GLN A 46 17.78 15.93 10.17
C GLN A 46 19.14 16.39 9.64
N LEU A 47 19.25 16.59 8.32
CA LEU A 47 20.52 16.92 7.65
C LEU A 47 20.84 18.42 7.66
N PHE A 48 19.83 19.27 7.44
CA PHE A 48 20.02 20.71 7.27
C PHE A 48 19.44 21.53 8.42
N GLY A 49 18.58 20.93 9.24
CA GLY A 49 17.95 21.59 10.39
C GLY A 49 18.80 21.48 11.66
N ASN A 50 18.23 22.00 12.75
CA ASN A 50 18.77 21.83 14.10
C ASN A 50 17.87 20.82 14.83
N PRO A 51 18.20 19.51 14.79
CA PRO A 51 17.28 18.48 15.27
C PRO A 51 17.10 18.48 16.79
N ILE A 52 18.10 19.00 17.53
CA ILE A 52 18.10 19.17 18.97
C ILE A 52 18.77 20.50 19.34
N ARG A 53 18.34 21.11 20.45
CA ARG A 53 18.93 22.33 21.02
C ARG A 53 19.02 22.22 22.54
N CYS A 54 20.21 22.20 23.09
CA CYS A 54 20.46 22.00 24.51
C CYS A 54 20.85 23.30 25.21
N LEU A 55 20.36 23.49 26.44
CA LEU A 55 20.70 24.65 27.26
C LEU A 55 22.11 24.48 27.84
N SER A 56 23.09 25.24 27.32
CA SER A 56 24.44 25.29 27.89
C SER A 56 24.53 26.32 29.01
N ARG A 57 25.03 25.93 30.18
CA ARG A 57 25.32 26.84 31.31
C ARG A 57 26.82 27.02 31.58
N ASN A 58 27.69 26.27 30.93
CA ASN A 58 29.13 26.20 31.21
C ASN A 58 29.98 26.59 29.99
N ASP A 59 31.31 26.57 30.13
CA ASP A 59 32.32 26.85 29.09
C ASP A 59 32.29 25.92 27.86
N VAL A 60 31.30 25.02 27.76
CA VAL A 60 31.15 24.10 26.63
C VAL A 60 30.31 24.79 25.53
N PRO A 61 30.85 24.90 24.31
CA PRO A 61 30.10 25.40 23.17
C PRO A 61 28.80 24.61 22.95
N SER A 62 27.69 25.31 22.73
CA SER A 62 26.38 24.69 22.52
C SER A 62 26.37 23.72 21.34
N SER A 63 27.14 23.98 20.29
CA SER A 63 27.26 23.09 19.12
C SER A 63 27.81 21.70 19.46
N ILE A 64 28.79 21.63 20.37
CA ILE A 64 29.36 20.35 20.81
C ILE A 64 28.34 19.58 21.62
N MET A 65 27.64 20.27 22.52
CA MET A 65 26.63 19.65 23.37
C MET A 65 25.41 19.19 22.57
N ASP A 66 24.93 20.01 21.63
CA ASP A 66 23.86 19.66 20.70
C ASP A 66 24.23 18.41 19.90
N THR A 67 25.44 18.36 19.35
CA THR A 67 25.92 17.20 18.58
C THR A 67 26.06 15.96 19.46
N TYR A 68 26.64 16.10 20.66
CA TYR A 68 26.80 15.00 21.60
C TYR A 68 25.45 14.42 22.02
N CYS A 69 24.51 15.27 22.44
CA CYS A 69 23.18 14.86 22.87
C CYS A 69 22.28 14.42 21.71
N TRP A 70 22.61 14.82 20.47
CA TRP A 70 21.98 14.24 19.29
C TRP A 70 22.46 12.80 19.05
N LEU A 71 23.76 12.54 19.18
CA LEU A 71 24.35 11.22 18.96
C LEU A 71 24.01 10.24 20.09
N GLN A 72 24.03 10.72 21.33
CA GLN A 72 23.64 9.96 22.52
C GLN A 72 22.12 9.96 22.71
N THR A 73 21.61 9.02 23.49
CA THR A 73 20.18 8.93 23.78
C THR A 73 19.77 10.04 24.75
N THR A 74 18.63 10.67 24.47
CA THR A 74 17.98 11.56 25.44
C THR A 74 17.03 10.74 26.30
N TYR A 75 16.66 11.23 27.48
CA TYR A 75 15.77 10.49 28.36
C TYR A 75 14.77 11.39 29.08
N SER A 76 13.66 10.78 29.53
CA SER A 76 12.68 11.39 30.43
C SER A 76 12.56 10.57 31.70
N ILE A 77 12.30 11.24 32.83
CA ILE A 77 12.17 10.59 34.14
C ILE A 77 10.70 10.27 34.39
N VAL A 78 10.33 9.00 34.59
CA VAL A 78 8.92 8.54 34.69
C VAL A 78 8.14 9.20 35.83
N SER A 79 8.79 9.48 36.97
CA SER A 79 8.15 10.11 38.13
C SER A 79 7.73 11.56 37.87
N ALA A 80 8.30 12.22 36.85
CA ALA A 80 8.13 13.65 36.58
C ALA A 80 7.01 14.01 35.61
N TRP A 81 6.20 13.03 35.22
CA TRP A 81 5.24 13.15 34.12
C TRP A 81 3.94 13.82 34.52
N ASP A 82 3.46 13.43 35.70
CA ASP A 82 2.20 13.89 36.26
C ASP A 82 2.44 15.01 37.30
N LYS A 83 3.67 15.53 37.41
CA LYS A 83 4.01 16.66 38.28
C LYS A 83 3.51 17.98 37.68
N PRO A 84 3.07 18.94 38.50
CA PRO A 84 2.57 20.22 38.02
C PRO A 84 3.68 21.05 37.35
N VAL A 85 3.45 21.43 36.10
CA VAL A 85 4.37 22.23 35.30
C VAL A 85 4.38 23.68 35.79
N GLY A 86 5.56 24.29 35.89
CA GLY A 86 5.75 25.68 36.32
C GLY A 86 5.89 25.86 37.84
N SER A 87 5.52 24.87 38.65
CA SER A 87 5.75 24.87 40.10
C SER A 87 6.73 23.78 40.53
N ALA A 88 6.51 22.52 40.13
CA ALA A 88 7.37 21.39 40.51
C ALA A 88 8.39 21.02 39.44
N VAL A 89 8.00 21.09 38.15
CA VAL A 89 8.87 20.73 37.02
C VAL A 89 8.73 21.75 35.87
N PRO A 90 9.79 21.98 35.08
CA PRO A 90 9.72 22.88 33.92
C PRO A 90 8.96 22.27 32.73
N TYR A 91 8.96 20.95 32.58
CA TYR A 91 8.27 20.23 31.52
C TYR A 91 7.97 18.78 31.96
N PRO A 92 6.88 18.13 31.51
CA PRO A 92 6.60 16.74 31.86
C PRO A 92 7.76 15.82 31.51
N GLY A 93 8.20 15.01 32.47
CA GLY A 93 9.32 14.08 32.29
C GLY A 93 10.71 14.71 32.43
N VAL A 94 10.82 16.01 32.75
CA VAL A 94 12.08 16.72 33.00
C VAL A 94 12.17 17.09 34.48
N ASP A 95 13.01 16.40 35.23
CA ASP A 95 13.30 16.66 36.65
C ASP A 95 14.76 16.30 36.98
N VAL A 96 15.25 16.61 38.18
CA VAL A 96 16.60 16.26 38.63
C VAL A 96 16.78 14.74 38.65
N HIS A 97 17.80 14.23 37.95
CA HIS A 97 18.05 12.79 37.88
C HIS A 97 18.53 12.25 39.23
N ARG A 98 17.84 11.24 39.78
CA ARG A 98 18.25 10.49 40.97
C ARG A 98 18.52 9.02 40.61
N PRO A 99 19.52 8.35 41.22
CA PRO A 99 19.90 6.98 40.85
C PRO A 99 18.77 5.94 40.98
N SER A 100 17.77 6.20 41.80
CA SER A 100 16.63 5.30 42.04
C SER A 100 15.47 5.48 41.08
N GLU A 101 15.52 6.46 40.17
CA GLU A 101 14.40 6.79 39.29
C GLU A 101 14.46 6.05 37.96
N LYS A 102 13.30 5.56 37.51
CA LYS A 102 13.14 4.94 36.20
C LYS A 102 13.17 6.00 35.11
N THR A 103 14.00 5.77 34.09
CA THR A 103 14.12 6.61 32.90
C THR A 103 13.53 5.90 31.68
N VAL A 104 13.02 6.69 30.73
CA VAL A 104 12.63 6.24 29.39
C VAL A 104 13.56 6.93 28.42
N GLU A 105 14.28 6.15 27.62
CA GLU A 105 15.20 6.67 26.61
C GLU A 105 14.49 6.91 25.28
N HIS A 106 14.84 8.01 24.63
CA HIS A 106 14.29 8.45 23.36
C HIS A 106 15.43 8.49 22.34
N SER A 107 15.48 7.49 21.47
CA SER A 107 16.43 7.41 20.34
C SER A 107 15.74 7.14 19.00
N TYR A 108 14.45 6.79 19.02
CA TYR A 108 13.68 6.46 17.82
C TYR A 108 13.66 7.59 16.78
N TYR A 109 13.70 8.86 17.20
CA TYR A 109 13.62 10.02 16.31
C TYR A 109 14.75 10.09 15.28
N GLN A 110 15.90 9.45 15.55
CA GLN A 110 17.00 9.33 14.59
C GLN A 110 16.64 8.41 13.42
N TRP A 111 15.79 7.41 13.67
CA TRP A 111 15.45 6.35 12.73
C TRP A 111 14.16 6.58 11.95
N VAL A 112 13.36 7.59 12.32
CA VAL A 112 12.05 7.86 11.72
C VAL A 112 12.12 7.98 10.19
N GLY A 113 13.09 8.72 9.65
CA GLY A 113 13.25 8.89 8.20
C GLY A 113 13.50 7.56 7.48
N PHE A 114 14.39 6.72 8.01
CA PHE A 114 14.69 5.39 7.45
C PHE A 114 13.51 4.44 7.54
N VAL A 115 12.78 4.47 8.67
CA VAL A 115 11.58 3.65 8.83
C VAL A 115 10.52 4.06 7.81
N LEU A 116 10.19 5.35 7.69
CA LEU A 116 9.21 5.84 6.70
C LEU A 116 9.60 5.44 5.27
N PHE A 117 10.88 5.48 4.92
CA PHE A 117 11.38 5.03 3.62
C PHE A 117 11.21 3.51 3.42
N LEU A 118 11.48 2.70 4.44
CA LEU A 118 11.22 1.26 4.40
C LEU A 118 9.71 0.98 4.20
N GLN A 119 8.85 1.72 4.90
CA GLN A 119 7.40 1.59 4.75
C GLN A 119 6.96 1.92 3.31
N PHE A 120 7.51 2.98 2.72
CA PHE A 120 7.31 3.32 1.31
C PHE A 120 7.62 2.15 0.38
N ILE A 121 8.77 1.49 0.55
CA ILE A 121 9.14 0.32 -0.26
C ILE A 121 8.12 -0.81 -0.09
N LEU A 122 7.69 -1.09 1.14
CA LEU A 122 6.76 -2.18 1.43
C LEU A 122 5.38 -1.97 0.77
N PHE A 123 4.89 -0.72 0.64
CA PHE A 123 3.66 -0.41 -0.10
C PHE A 123 3.77 -0.58 -1.61
N ILE A 124 4.99 -0.59 -2.17
CA ILE A 124 5.24 -0.82 -3.60
C ILE A 124 5.23 -2.32 -3.94
N VAL A 125 5.59 -3.19 -2.99
CA VAL A 125 5.77 -4.63 -3.21
C VAL A 125 4.56 -5.30 -3.90
N PRO A 126 3.29 -5.08 -3.48
CA PRO A 126 2.16 -5.74 -4.14
C PRO A 126 2.01 -5.38 -5.62
N ARG A 127 2.28 -4.12 -6.01
CA ARG A 127 2.24 -3.69 -7.42
C ARG A 127 3.40 -4.27 -8.20
N TYR A 128 4.57 -4.34 -7.60
CA TYR A 128 5.72 -4.98 -8.22
C TYR A 128 5.45 -6.46 -8.53
N VAL A 129 4.86 -7.20 -7.58
CA VAL A 129 4.46 -8.60 -7.79
C VAL A 129 3.44 -8.72 -8.93
N TRP A 130 2.40 -7.88 -8.94
CA TRP A 130 1.40 -7.88 -10.02
C TRP A 130 2.02 -7.62 -11.41
N LYS A 131 2.84 -6.57 -11.53
CA LYS A 131 3.47 -6.19 -12.81
C LYS A 131 4.45 -7.25 -13.35
N ARG A 132 5.03 -8.07 -12.47
CA ARG A 132 5.90 -9.19 -12.88
C ARG A 132 5.13 -10.37 -13.48
N VAL A 133 3.87 -10.55 -13.08
CA VAL A 133 3.06 -11.71 -13.47
C VAL A 133 2.03 -11.38 -14.55
N GLU A 134 1.63 -10.11 -14.66
CA GLU A 134 0.86 -9.62 -15.80
C GLU A 134 1.84 -9.00 -16.83
N PRO A 135 2.47 -9.79 -17.73
CA PRO A 135 3.53 -9.31 -18.62
C PRO A 135 3.01 -8.42 -19.78
N GLY A 136 1.74 -7.99 -19.74
CA GLY A 136 1.13 -7.20 -20.82
C GLY A 136 0.06 -7.92 -21.62
N LEU A 137 -0.44 -9.08 -21.17
CA LEU A 137 -1.53 -9.83 -21.84
C LEU A 137 -2.72 -8.92 -22.22
N ILE A 138 -3.20 -8.11 -21.27
CA ILE A 138 -4.30 -7.18 -21.53
C ILE A 138 -3.89 -6.13 -22.55
N GLY A 139 -2.64 -5.70 -22.50
CA GLY A 139 -2.08 -4.76 -23.46
C GLY A 139 -2.05 -5.28 -24.90
N GLU A 140 -1.74 -6.56 -25.09
CA GLU A 140 -1.77 -7.21 -26.40
C GLU A 140 -3.20 -7.44 -26.88
N LEU A 141 -4.12 -7.83 -26.00
CA LEU A 141 -5.51 -8.11 -26.33
C LEU A 141 -6.36 -6.85 -26.63
N VAL A 142 -5.96 -5.68 -26.13
CA VAL A 142 -6.68 -4.43 -26.40
C VAL A 142 -6.55 -4.00 -27.87
N LEU A 143 -5.44 -4.33 -28.56
CA LEU A 143 -5.25 -4.08 -30.01
C LEU A 143 -5.62 -2.65 -30.46
N ASP A 144 -5.37 -1.62 -29.65
CA ASP A 144 -5.77 -0.22 -29.88
C ASP A 144 -7.30 0.03 -29.98
N LEU A 145 -8.14 -0.92 -29.54
CA LEU A 145 -9.60 -0.77 -29.42
C LEU A 145 -10.02 0.17 -28.27
N ASN A 146 -9.06 0.83 -27.62
CA ASN A 146 -9.27 1.93 -26.69
C ASN A 146 -9.55 3.27 -27.42
N ASN A 147 -9.19 3.39 -28.71
CA ASN A 147 -9.54 4.54 -29.52
C ASN A 147 -10.97 4.38 -30.06
N PRO A 148 -11.88 5.36 -29.90
CA PRO A 148 -13.24 5.27 -30.44
C PRO A 148 -13.31 5.36 -31.97
N ILE A 149 -12.25 5.81 -32.65
CA ILE A 149 -12.22 5.98 -34.10
C ILE A 149 -11.36 4.87 -34.70
N VAL A 150 -12.00 3.78 -35.11
CA VAL A 150 -11.39 2.63 -35.80
C VAL A 150 -12.24 2.33 -37.03
N SER A 151 -11.61 1.96 -38.15
CA SER A 151 -12.35 1.55 -39.36
C SER A 151 -13.08 0.23 -39.14
N ASP A 152 -14.24 0.05 -39.77
CA ASP A 152 -15.05 -1.17 -39.60
C ASP A 152 -14.27 -2.44 -39.99
N ASP A 153 -13.47 -2.38 -41.06
CA ASP A 153 -12.62 -3.50 -41.51
C ASP A 153 -11.56 -3.88 -40.45
N GLU A 154 -10.96 -2.86 -39.81
CA GLU A 154 -9.94 -3.06 -38.76
C GLU A 154 -10.58 -3.58 -37.47
N LEU A 155 -11.76 -3.07 -37.10
CA LEU A 155 -12.53 -3.54 -35.96
C LEU A 155 -12.91 -5.02 -36.13
N ASP A 156 -13.39 -5.40 -37.31
CA ASP A 156 -13.76 -6.77 -37.64
C ASP A 156 -12.57 -7.74 -37.59
N ALA A 157 -11.39 -7.30 -38.04
CA ALA A 157 -10.17 -8.08 -37.92
C ALA A 157 -9.76 -8.28 -36.45
N LYS A 158 -9.75 -7.20 -35.66
CA LYS A 158 -9.32 -7.23 -34.26
C LYS A 158 -10.28 -8.01 -33.36
N LYS A 159 -11.61 -7.86 -33.53
CA LYS A 159 -12.59 -8.61 -32.73
C LYS A 159 -12.52 -10.12 -32.98
N LYS A 160 -12.21 -10.55 -34.22
CA LYS A 160 -11.94 -11.97 -34.54
C LYS A 160 -10.72 -12.50 -33.80
N ILE A 161 -9.65 -11.71 -33.68
CA ILE A 161 -8.45 -12.09 -32.91
C ILE A 161 -8.80 -12.33 -31.44
N VAL A 162 -9.53 -11.38 -30.82
CA VAL A 162 -9.98 -11.50 -29.42
C VAL A 162 -10.89 -12.72 -29.24
N ALA A 163 -11.85 -12.93 -30.15
CA ALA A 163 -12.76 -14.08 -30.08
C ALA A 163 -12.04 -15.43 -30.24
N ASN A 164 -11.08 -15.53 -31.17
CA ASN A 164 -10.26 -16.73 -31.35
C ASN A 164 -9.37 -17.01 -30.13
N TYR A 165 -8.86 -15.94 -29.50
CA TYR A 165 -8.13 -16.06 -28.25
C TYR A 165 -8.96 -16.74 -27.16
N PHE A 166 -10.19 -16.27 -26.89
CA PHE A 166 -11.08 -16.88 -25.89
C PHE A 166 -11.51 -18.29 -26.26
N GLN A 167 -11.63 -18.62 -27.55
CA GLN A 167 -11.92 -20.00 -27.98
C GLN A 167 -10.76 -20.97 -27.68
N THR A 168 -9.51 -20.50 -27.79
CA THR A 168 -8.30 -21.34 -27.65
C THR A 168 -7.74 -21.35 -26.22
N HIS A 169 -7.82 -20.22 -25.52
CA HIS A 169 -7.22 -19.98 -24.21
C HIS A 169 -8.25 -19.79 -23.09
N GLY A 170 -9.55 -19.87 -23.41
CA GLY A 170 -10.60 -19.87 -22.41
C GLY A 170 -10.38 -20.93 -21.33
N PHE A 171 -10.79 -20.61 -20.11
CA PHE A 171 -10.67 -21.42 -18.89
C PHE A 171 -9.25 -21.56 -18.32
N LYS A 172 -8.23 -20.95 -18.93
CA LYS A 172 -6.83 -21.01 -18.45
C LYS A 172 -6.41 -19.81 -17.60
N HIS A 173 -7.25 -18.77 -17.49
CA HIS A 173 -6.90 -17.51 -16.81
C HIS A 173 -7.03 -17.56 -15.26
N GLN A 174 -7.27 -18.71 -14.66
CA GLN A 174 -7.44 -18.83 -13.20
C GLN A 174 -6.19 -18.40 -12.42
N PHE A 175 -4.99 -18.71 -12.94
CA PHE A 175 -3.73 -18.31 -12.33
C PHE A 175 -3.59 -16.78 -12.24
N LEU A 176 -3.98 -16.07 -13.29
CA LEU A 176 -3.93 -14.61 -13.34
C LEU A 176 -4.82 -13.99 -12.24
N PHE A 177 -6.06 -14.46 -12.11
CA PHE A 177 -6.96 -14.00 -11.04
C PHE A 177 -6.44 -14.37 -9.65
N ALA A 178 -5.89 -15.58 -9.47
CA ALA A 178 -5.33 -16.01 -8.19
C ALA A 178 -4.17 -15.10 -7.75
N VAL A 179 -3.31 -14.70 -8.69
CA VAL A 179 -2.21 -13.77 -8.41
C VAL A 179 -2.72 -12.36 -8.11
N TYR A 180 -3.72 -11.88 -8.84
CA TYR A 180 -4.36 -10.59 -8.53
C TYR A 180 -4.95 -10.58 -7.12
N PHE A 181 -5.71 -11.63 -6.78
CA PHE A 181 -6.30 -11.81 -5.45
C PHE A 181 -5.22 -11.91 -4.36
N PHE A 182 -4.14 -12.64 -4.63
CA PHE A 182 -2.98 -12.70 -3.73
C PHE A 182 -2.36 -11.31 -3.49
N CYS A 183 -2.23 -10.47 -4.51
CA CYS A 183 -1.73 -9.11 -4.37
C CYS A 183 -2.65 -8.23 -3.49
N ILE A 184 -3.98 -8.43 -3.57
CA ILE A 184 -4.94 -7.76 -2.70
C ILE A 184 -4.80 -8.24 -1.25
N LEU A 185 -4.66 -9.55 -1.03
CA LEU A 185 -4.38 -10.08 0.31
C LEU A 185 -3.05 -9.56 0.87
N LEU A 186 -2.02 -9.46 0.03
CA LEU A 186 -0.73 -8.91 0.41
C LEU A 186 -0.83 -7.43 0.79
N GLN A 187 -1.70 -6.65 0.15
CA GLN A 187 -1.99 -5.27 0.58
C GLN A 187 -2.64 -5.20 1.96
N LEU A 188 -3.58 -6.10 2.24
CA LEU A 188 -4.21 -6.19 3.55
C LEU A 188 -3.17 -6.52 4.63
N VAL A 189 -2.39 -7.58 4.40
CA VAL A 189 -1.29 -7.98 5.29
C VAL A 189 -0.28 -6.85 5.46
N ASN A 190 0.04 -6.12 4.38
CA ASN A 190 0.95 -4.98 4.45
C ASN A 190 0.38 -3.89 5.38
N VAL A 191 -0.86 -3.43 5.21
CA VAL A 191 -1.42 -2.36 6.06
C VAL A 191 -1.44 -2.73 7.54
N PHE A 192 -1.86 -3.95 7.88
CA PHE A 192 -1.79 -4.42 9.27
C PHE A 192 -0.33 -4.56 9.75
N GLY A 193 0.55 -5.07 8.90
CA GLY A 193 1.98 -5.16 9.17
C GLY A 193 2.60 -3.78 9.44
N GLN A 194 2.20 -2.75 8.71
CA GLN A 194 2.64 -1.37 8.93
C GLN A 194 2.17 -0.84 10.28
N ALA A 195 0.90 -1.07 10.63
CA ALA A 195 0.37 -0.67 11.94
C ALA A 195 1.16 -1.34 13.08
N VAL A 196 1.45 -2.63 12.97
CA VAL A 196 2.27 -3.37 13.95
C VAL A 196 3.73 -2.88 13.97
N LEU A 197 4.31 -2.59 12.80
CA LEU A 197 5.67 -2.07 12.69
C LEU A 197 5.80 -0.73 13.41
N VAL A 198 4.87 0.20 13.17
CA VAL A 198 4.86 1.50 13.84
C VAL A 198 4.59 1.35 15.33
N ASP A 199 3.70 0.44 15.73
CA ASP A 199 3.41 0.20 17.15
C ASP A 199 4.64 -0.34 17.88
N ARG A 200 5.38 -1.28 17.31
CA ARG A 200 6.66 -1.73 17.89
C ARG A 200 7.73 -0.65 17.90
N PHE A 201 7.76 0.20 16.88
CA PHE A 201 8.72 1.29 16.78
C PHE A 201 8.48 2.40 17.83
N LEU A 202 7.23 2.57 18.29
CA LEU A 202 6.81 3.54 19.29
C LEU A 202 6.45 2.89 20.64
N ASP A 203 7.13 1.78 20.99
CA ASP A 203 6.97 1.06 22.27
C ASP A 203 5.52 0.71 22.66
N TYR A 204 4.75 0.21 21.69
CA TYR A 204 3.36 -0.26 21.82
C TYR A 204 2.35 0.82 22.25
N GLN A 205 2.66 2.08 21.98
CA GLN A 205 1.78 3.22 22.28
C GLN A 205 0.95 3.67 21.07
N PHE A 206 1.30 3.26 19.85
CA PHE A 206 0.69 3.76 18.60
C PHE A 206 -0.75 3.26 18.37
N THR A 207 -1.06 2.02 18.75
CA THR A 207 -2.41 1.47 18.62
C THR A 207 -3.40 2.17 19.55
N LYS A 208 -2.97 2.45 20.78
CA LYS A 208 -3.74 3.19 21.80
C LYS A 208 -3.89 4.67 21.44
N PHE A 209 -2.87 5.24 20.80
CA PHE A 209 -2.74 6.64 20.48
C PHE A 209 -3.97 7.27 19.79
N GLY A 210 -4.49 6.71 18.68
CA GLY A 210 -5.61 7.36 17.98
C GLY A 210 -6.95 7.19 18.70
N THR A 211 -7.18 6.06 19.35
CA THR A 211 -8.41 5.84 20.14
C THR A 211 -8.48 6.76 21.37
N THR A 212 -7.35 6.95 22.06
CA THR A 212 -7.26 7.86 23.22
C THR A 212 -7.38 9.33 22.79
N LEU A 213 -6.85 9.70 21.62
CA LEU A 213 -7.00 11.06 21.08
C LEU A 213 -8.47 11.40 20.79
N VAL A 214 -9.24 10.46 20.24
CA VAL A 214 -10.68 10.64 19.97
C VAL A 214 -11.50 10.70 21.27
N GLN A 215 -11.13 9.92 22.29
CA GLN A 215 -11.93 9.78 23.51
C GLN A 215 -11.64 10.81 24.59
N THR A 216 -10.39 11.22 24.78
CA THR A 216 -9.99 11.95 26.01
C THR A 216 -9.42 13.35 25.73
N SER A 217 -9.11 13.70 24.46
CA SER A 217 -8.53 15.01 24.08
C SER A 217 -7.36 15.46 24.97
N SER A 218 -6.68 14.53 25.65
CA SER A 218 -5.71 14.86 26.70
C SER A 218 -4.32 14.98 26.10
N ALA A 219 -3.83 16.23 25.98
CA ALA A 219 -2.50 16.56 25.46
C ALA A 219 -1.32 15.92 26.23
N THR A 220 -1.57 15.43 27.44
CA THR A 220 -0.59 14.76 28.32
C THR A 220 -0.11 13.43 27.73
N SER A 221 -0.98 12.66 27.06
CA SER A 221 -0.62 11.37 26.47
C SER A 221 0.34 11.48 25.28
N LEU A 222 0.27 12.56 24.49
CA LEU A 222 1.13 12.74 23.32
C LEU A 222 2.54 13.21 23.71
N THR A 223 2.61 13.99 24.78
CA THR A 223 3.89 14.41 25.39
C THR A 223 4.70 13.20 25.85
N ARG A 224 4.07 12.03 26.00
CA ARG A 224 4.72 10.77 26.34
C ARG A 224 5.59 10.18 25.27
N ILE A 225 5.00 10.08 24.11
CA ILE A 225 5.59 9.37 22.99
C ILE A 225 6.54 10.32 22.27
N PHE A 226 6.15 11.61 22.17
CA PHE A 226 6.88 12.64 21.46
C PHE A 226 7.25 13.79 22.41
N PRO A 227 8.22 13.61 23.31
CA PRO A 227 8.64 14.68 24.22
C PRO A 227 9.27 15.82 23.41
N LYS A 228 8.86 17.07 23.72
CA LYS A 228 9.42 18.28 23.11
C LYS A 228 10.61 18.83 23.91
N MET A 229 10.76 18.37 25.15
CA MET A 229 11.94 18.57 25.97
C MET A 229 12.35 17.25 26.63
N ALA A 230 13.65 16.97 26.66
CA ALA A 230 14.21 15.79 27.31
C ALA A 230 15.55 16.12 27.97
N LYS A 231 16.06 15.17 28.76
CA LYS A 231 17.33 15.28 29.47
C LYS A 231 18.44 14.55 28.74
N CYS A 232 19.67 15.00 28.92
CA CYS A 232 20.88 14.39 28.36
C CYS A 232 22.02 14.50 29.38
N ASN A 233 22.78 13.43 29.56
CA ASN A 233 23.98 13.43 30.39
C ASN A 233 25.21 13.63 29.52
N PHE A 234 25.84 14.80 29.62
CA PHE A 234 27.10 15.11 28.96
C PHE A 234 28.27 14.79 29.90
N TYR A 235 29.21 13.94 29.46
CA TYR A 235 30.36 13.55 30.26
C TYR A 235 31.62 14.26 29.74
N MET A 236 32.38 14.89 30.64
CA MET A 236 33.66 15.52 30.32
C MET A 236 34.70 15.26 31.40
N TYR A 237 35.98 15.49 31.09
CA TYR A 237 37.05 15.44 32.08
C TYR A 237 37.27 16.83 32.70
N GLY A 238 37.25 16.90 34.03
CA GLY A 238 37.66 18.10 34.76
C GLY A 238 39.17 18.27 34.78
N SER A 239 39.66 19.43 35.23
CA SER A 239 41.10 19.76 35.26
C SER A 239 41.97 18.77 36.07
N GLY A 240 41.36 18.03 37.00
CA GLY A 240 42.03 16.97 37.78
C GLY A 240 41.95 15.57 37.17
N GLY A 241 41.44 15.41 35.93
CA GLY A 241 41.32 14.12 35.25
C GLY A 241 40.14 13.24 35.66
N GLY A 242 39.32 13.67 36.62
CA GLY A 242 38.08 13.00 37.00
C GLY A 242 36.94 13.27 36.00
N VAL A 243 36.05 12.29 35.81
CA VAL A 243 34.83 12.45 34.99
C VAL A 243 33.81 13.32 35.70
N GLN A 244 33.36 14.37 35.04
CA GLN A 244 32.28 15.25 35.48
C GLN A 244 31.06 15.04 34.58
N THR A 245 29.89 14.85 35.19
CA THR A 245 28.61 14.68 34.51
C THR A 245 27.83 15.98 34.55
N HIS A 246 27.44 16.47 33.37
CA HIS A 246 26.57 17.62 33.20
C HIS A 246 25.20 17.14 32.73
N ASP A 247 24.22 17.36 33.60
CA ASP A 247 22.83 17.06 33.31
C ASP A 247 22.17 18.27 32.65
N VAL A 248 21.84 18.14 31.37
CA VAL A 248 21.34 19.24 30.54
C VAL A 248 19.96 18.96 30.00
N VAL A 249 19.19 20.04 29.81
CA VAL A 249 17.86 20.00 29.22
C VAL A 249 17.96 20.39 27.75
N CYS A 250 17.34 19.60 26.89
CA CYS A 250 17.33 19.80 25.45
C CYS A 250 15.91 19.92 24.92
N LEU A 251 15.72 20.80 23.94
CA LEU A 251 14.52 20.93 23.13
C LEU A 251 14.65 20.02 21.92
N LEU A 252 13.55 19.34 21.55
CA LEU A 252 13.48 18.38 20.44
C LEU A 252 12.46 18.86 19.39
N PRO A 253 12.79 19.86 18.56
CA PRO A 253 11.90 20.33 17.50
C PRO A 253 11.47 19.22 16.53
N MET A 254 12.35 18.24 16.28
CA MET A 254 12.04 17.12 15.40
C MET A 254 10.85 16.29 15.87
N ASN A 255 10.65 16.18 17.20
CA ASN A 255 9.52 15.44 17.75
C ASN A 255 8.18 16.14 17.54
N VAL A 256 8.15 17.46 17.33
CA VAL A 256 6.92 18.17 16.94
C VAL A 256 6.48 17.74 15.54
N VAL A 257 7.44 17.61 14.61
CA VAL A 257 7.15 17.14 13.24
C VAL A 257 6.71 15.68 13.25
N ASN A 258 7.45 14.83 13.97
CA ASN A 258 7.13 13.41 14.10
C ASN A 258 5.72 13.20 14.72
N GLU A 259 5.38 13.96 15.77
CA GLU A 259 4.04 13.94 16.37
C GLU A 259 2.97 14.12 15.30
N LYS A 260 3.07 15.15 14.43
CA LYS A 260 2.06 15.41 13.40
C LYS A 260 2.01 14.36 12.30
N ILE A 261 3.16 13.84 11.89
CA ILE A 261 3.23 12.76 10.89
C ILE A 261 2.52 11.52 11.41
N TYR A 262 2.83 11.07 12.64
CA TYR A 262 2.23 9.85 13.18
C TYR A 262 0.75 10.02 13.56
N VAL A 263 0.30 11.24 13.94
CA VAL A 263 -1.14 11.55 14.03
C VAL A 263 -1.82 11.26 12.70
N PHE A 264 -1.32 11.84 11.62
CA PHE A 264 -1.91 11.69 10.29
C PHE A 264 -1.88 10.22 9.83
N LEU A 265 -0.74 9.54 9.97
CA LEU A 265 -0.57 8.15 9.53
C LEU A 265 -1.50 7.18 10.24
N TRP A 266 -1.83 7.43 11.52
CA TRP A 266 -2.76 6.58 12.26
C TRP A 266 -4.15 6.57 11.59
N PHE A 267 -4.73 7.75 11.34
CA PHE A 267 -6.03 7.86 10.67
C PHE A 267 -5.97 7.36 9.23
N TRP A 268 -4.86 7.64 8.53
CA TRP A 268 -4.63 7.19 7.17
C TRP A 268 -4.63 5.66 7.06
N PHE A 269 -3.84 4.97 7.89
CA PHE A 269 -3.77 3.50 7.89
C PHE A 269 -5.08 2.86 8.37
N ALA A 270 -5.81 3.47 9.32
CA ALA A 270 -7.12 2.99 9.71
C ALA A 270 -8.13 3.05 8.55
N MET A 271 -8.20 4.19 7.83
CA MET A 271 -9.05 4.33 6.64
C MET A 271 -8.64 3.35 5.53
N LEU A 272 -7.33 3.24 5.27
CA LEU A 272 -6.78 2.35 4.27
C LEU A 272 -7.10 0.88 4.59
N ALA A 273 -7.01 0.47 5.86
CA ALA A 273 -7.37 -0.87 6.30
C ALA A 273 -8.85 -1.16 6.02
N ILE A 274 -9.76 -0.25 6.36
CA ILE A 274 -11.21 -0.40 6.12
C ILE A 274 -11.48 -0.57 4.62
N VAL A 275 -10.96 0.32 3.77
CA VAL A 275 -11.16 0.26 2.32
C VAL A 275 -10.57 -1.03 1.72
N THR A 276 -9.43 -1.49 2.23
CA THR A 276 -8.79 -2.74 1.78
C THR A 276 -9.59 -3.97 2.20
N CYS A 277 -10.12 -4.00 3.43
CA CYS A 277 -11.02 -5.06 3.88
C CYS A 277 -12.26 -5.15 2.98
N LEU A 278 -12.89 -4.01 2.66
CA LEU A 278 -14.04 -3.97 1.75
C LEU A 278 -13.68 -4.47 0.34
N SER A 279 -12.49 -4.11 -0.16
CA SER A 279 -11.99 -4.60 -1.45
C SER A 279 -11.80 -6.11 -1.44
N VAL A 280 -11.14 -6.67 -0.42
CA VAL A 280 -10.97 -8.12 -0.25
C VAL A 280 -12.32 -8.82 -0.22
N MET A 281 -13.26 -8.31 0.58
CA MET A 281 -14.62 -8.86 0.67
C MET A 281 -15.34 -8.85 -0.68
N ALA A 282 -15.25 -7.74 -1.44
CA ALA A 282 -15.84 -7.65 -2.77
C ALA A 282 -15.26 -8.71 -3.72
N TYR A 283 -13.94 -8.91 -3.71
CA TYR A 283 -13.29 -9.93 -4.55
C TYR A 283 -13.61 -11.37 -4.12
N VAL A 284 -13.79 -11.62 -2.82
CA VAL A 284 -14.29 -12.92 -2.32
C VAL A 284 -15.71 -13.17 -2.82
N VAL A 285 -16.59 -12.17 -2.76
CA VAL A 285 -17.97 -12.28 -3.28
C VAL A 285 -17.98 -12.54 -4.79
N ILE A 286 -17.11 -11.87 -5.56
CA ILE A 286 -16.92 -12.08 -7.00
C ILE A 286 -16.44 -13.50 -7.32
N ALA A 287 -15.55 -14.04 -6.50
CA ALA A 287 -15.03 -15.40 -6.67
C ALA A 287 -16.14 -16.45 -6.47
N VAL A 288 -16.93 -16.31 -5.40
CA VAL A 288 -17.93 -17.29 -4.99
C VAL A 288 -19.26 -17.15 -5.73
N ALA A 289 -19.79 -15.93 -5.87
CA ALA A 289 -21.13 -15.68 -6.40
C ALA A 289 -21.08 -15.20 -7.86
N LYS A 290 -21.46 -16.08 -8.81
CA LYS A 290 -21.53 -15.73 -10.24
C LYS A 290 -22.44 -14.52 -10.52
N SER A 291 -23.54 -14.37 -9.79
CA SER A 291 -24.47 -13.23 -9.98
C SER A 291 -23.82 -11.87 -9.72
N SER A 292 -22.83 -11.80 -8.82
CA SER A 292 -22.13 -10.55 -8.50
C SER A 292 -21.27 -10.05 -9.67
N ARG A 293 -20.77 -10.97 -10.51
CA ARG A 293 -19.95 -10.68 -11.70
C ARG A 293 -20.70 -9.85 -12.73
N VAL A 294 -22.01 -10.08 -12.88
CA VAL A 294 -22.89 -9.28 -13.75
C VAL A 294 -23.12 -7.89 -13.17
N ILE A 295 -23.27 -7.78 -11.84
CA ILE A 295 -23.47 -6.50 -11.15
C ILE A 295 -22.27 -5.59 -11.36
N VAL A 296 -21.05 -6.12 -11.30
CA VAL A 296 -19.82 -5.34 -11.54
C VAL A 296 -19.83 -4.66 -12.92
N PHE A 297 -20.27 -5.36 -13.96
CA PHE A 297 -20.41 -4.76 -15.30
C PHE A 297 -21.52 -3.70 -15.36
N ARG A 298 -22.63 -3.89 -14.63
CA ARG A 298 -23.72 -2.89 -14.57
C ARG A 298 -23.32 -1.60 -13.85
N CYS A 299 -22.42 -1.69 -12.88
CA CYS A 299 -21.91 -0.52 -12.18
C CYS A 299 -20.93 0.31 -13.03
N ARG A 300 -20.55 -0.17 -14.22
CA ARG A 300 -19.69 0.57 -15.13
C ARG A 300 -20.51 1.50 -16.00
N GLU A 301 -20.22 2.79 -15.90
CA GLU A 301 -20.85 3.83 -16.71
C GLU A 301 -20.62 3.59 -18.21
N GLY A 302 -21.68 3.76 -19.02
CA GLY A 302 -21.65 3.58 -20.47
C GLY A 302 -21.73 2.13 -20.97
N LEU A 303 -21.57 1.11 -20.11
CA LEU A 303 -21.62 -0.29 -20.54
C LEU A 303 -23.05 -0.85 -20.49
N GLN A 304 -23.62 -1.18 -21.64
CA GLN A 304 -24.90 -1.88 -21.72
C GLN A 304 -24.71 -3.40 -21.54
N VAL A 305 -25.34 -3.97 -20.51
CA VAL A 305 -25.25 -5.41 -20.22
C VAL A 305 -26.33 -6.17 -20.99
N GLY A 306 -26.01 -6.58 -22.21
CA GLY A 306 -26.83 -7.47 -23.04
C GLY A 306 -26.87 -8.92 -22.55
N ASP A 307 -27.73 -9.74 -23.16
CA ASP A 307 -27.89 -11.16 -22.81
C ASP A 307 -26.66 -11.99 -23.18
N GLU A 308 -25.94 -11.62 -24.23
CA GLU A 308 -24.68 -12.26 -24.63
C GLU A 308 -23.60 -12.14 -23.55
N LEU A 309 -23.44 -10.95 -22.95
CA LEU A 309 -22.51 -10.74 -21.84
C LEU A 309 -22.90 -11.58 -20.62
N LYS A 310 -24.19 -11.65 -20.27
CA LYS A 310 -24.67 -12.49 -19.16
C LYS A 310 -24.36 -13.96 -19.41
N GLY A 311 -24.62 -14.44 -20.63
CA GLY A 311 -24.31 -15.82 -21.03
C GLY A 311 -22.82 -16.15 -20.89
N LEU A 312 -21.93 -15.25 -21.34
CA LEU A 312 -20.49 -15.41 -21.16
C LEU A 312 -20.08 -15.44 -19.68
N VAL A 313 -20.64 -14.56 -18.84
CA VAL A 313 -20.34 -14.51 -17.41
C VAL A 313 -20.75 -15.79 -16.68
N GLU A 314 -21.86 -16.41 -17.09
CA GLU A 314 -22.33 -17.68 -16.54
C GLU A 314 -21.49 -18.88 -17.02
N TYR A 315 -21.08 -18.84 -18.29
CA TYR A 315 -20.24 -19.86 -18.92
C TYR A 315 -18.81 -19.89 -18.35
N PHE A 316 -18.20 -18.73 -18.14
CA PHE A 316 -16.80 -18.60 -17.78
C PHE A 316 -16.48 -18.80 -16.28
N TYR A 317 -15.24 -19.25 -16.01
CA TYR A 317 -14.70 -19.22 -14.65
C TYR A 317 -14.30 -17.80 -14.24
N VAL A 318 -14.01 -17.61 -12.95
CA VAL A 318 -13.64 -16.30 -12.40
C VAL A 318 -12.42 -15.68 -13.10
N GLY A 319 -11.47 -16.51 -13.55
CA GLY A 319 -10.29 -16.04 -14.28
C GLY A 319 -10.61 -15.40 -15.62
N ASP A 320 -11.43 -16.05 -16.43
CA ASP A 320 -11.81 -15.51 -17.76
C ASP A 320 -12.73 -14.30 -17.61
N TRP A 321 -13.63 -14.34 -16.62
CA TRP A 321 -14.42 -13.16 -16.25
C TRP A 321 -13.51 -11.99 -15.89
N PHE A 322 -12.42 -12.23 -15.14
CA PHE A 322 -11.49 -11.19 -14.75
C PHE A 322 -10.75 -10.59 -15.95
N VAL A 323 -10.30 -11.42 -16.91
CA VAL A 323 -9.73 -10.91 -18.17
C VAL A 323 -10.76 -10.09 -18.93
N LEU A 324 -12.00 -10.57 -19.06
CA LEU A 324 -13.08 -9.84 -19.73
C LEU A 324 -13.37 -8.51 -19.02
N TYR A 325 -13.33 -8.48 -17.69
CA TYR A 325 -13.47 -7.27 -16.88
C TYR A 325 -12.32 -6.28 -17.16
N LEU A 326 -11.07 -6.76 -17.21
CA LEU A 326 -9.90 -5.93 -17.54
C LEU A 326 -9.97 -5.39 -18.98
N LEU A 327 -10.39 -6.21 -19.95
CA LEU A 327 -10.61 -5.76 -21.33
C LEU A 327 -11.67 -4.67 -21.37
N SER A 328 -12.78 -4.87 -20.64
CA SER A 328 -13.83 -3.86 -20.56
C SER A 328 -13.22 -2.52 -20.13
N LYS A 329 -12.45 -2.48 -19.03
CA LYS A 329 -11.84 -1.25 -18.52
C LYS A 329 -10.90 -0.53 -19.49
N ASN A 330 -10.30 -1.27 -20.41
CA ASN A 330 -9.27 -0.76 -21.31
C ASN A 330 -9.75 -0.56 -22.75
N MET A 331 -10.96 -1.01 -23.10
CA MET A 331 -11.58 -0.80 -24.41
C MET A 331 -12.67 0.25 -24.33
N ASP A 332 -12.94 0.91 -25.46
CA ASP A 332 -14.18 1.65 -25.63
C ASP A 332 -15.39 0.71 -25.45
N TRP A 333 -16.47 1.23 -24.86
CA TRP A 333 -17.64 0.42 -24.53
C TRP A 333 -18.32 -0.20 -25.78
N PHE A 334 -18.29 0.50 -26.91
CA PHE A 334 -18.86 0.02 -28.17
C PHE A 334 -18.05 -1.16 -28.71
N HIS A 335 -16.73 -0.99 -28.82
CA HIS A 335 -15.81 -2.05 -29.27
C HIS A 335 -15.83 -3.26 -28.35
N PHE A 336 -15.97 -3.05 -27.04
CA PHE A 336 -16.09 -4.14 -26.08
C PHE A 336 -17.36 -4.97 -26.31
N ASN A 337 -18.51 -4.34 -26.59
CA ASN A 337 -19.75 -5.04 -26.88
C ASN A 337 -19.65 -5.86 -28.18
N GLU A 338 -19.06 -5.30 -29.24
CA GLU A 338 -18.77 -6.02 -30.50
C GLU A 338 -17.87 -7.25 -30.26
N CYS A 339 -16.85 -7.11 -29.40
CA CYS A 339 -16.00 -8.23 -29.03
C CYS A 339 -16.77 -9.29 -28.23
N VAL A 340 -17.65 -8.90 -27.31
CA VAL A 340 -18.49 -9.83 -26.53
C VAL A 340 -19.40 -10.64 -27.45
N GLU A 341 -20.03 -10.02 -28.44
CA GLU A 341 -20.86 -10.71 -29.43
C GLU A 341 -20.03 -11.69 -30.26
N ALA A 342 -18.87 -11.26 -30.77
CA ALA A 342 -17.96 -12.11 -31.53
C ALA A 342 -17.44 -13.32 -30.72
N ILE A 343 -17.11 -13.11 -29.44
CA ILE A 343 -16.69 -14.19 -28.52
C ILE A 343 -17.83 -15.19 -28.35
N SER A 344 -19.05 -14.73 -28.07
CA SER A 344 -20.21 -15.61 -27.88
C SER A 344 -20.51 -16.44 -29.12
N LEU A 345 -20.52 -15.83 -30.31
CA LEU A 345 -20.73 -16.51 -31.57
C LEU A 345 -19.68 -17.60 -31.84
N ASN A 346 -18.39 -17.27 -31.68
CA ASN A 346 -17.30 -18.23 -31.91
C ASN A 346 -17.31 -19.41 -30.92
N LEU A 347 -17.71 -19.18 -29.66
CA LEU A 347 -17.86 -20.25 -28.68
C LEU A 347 -19.04 -21.17 -29.01
N ARG A 348 -20.18 -20.62 -29.47
CA ARG A 348 -21.35 -21.40 -29.93
C ARG A 348 -20.97 -22.29 -31.12
N VAL A 349 -20.40 -21.72 -32.17
CA VAL A 349 -19.97 -22.45 -33.38
C VAL A 349 -18.93 -23.54 -33.04
N GLY A 350 -17.96 -23.22 -32.18
CA GLY A 350 -16.95 -24.19 -31.75
C GLY A 350 -17.54 -25.35 -30.95
N SER A 351 -18.59 -25.11 -30.15
CA SER A 351 -19.29 -26.15 -29.38
C SER A 351 -20.14 -27.06 -30.26
N GLU A 352 -20.81 -26.50 -31.28
CA GLU A 352 -21.60 -27.25 -32.26
C GLU A 352 -20.70 -28.10 -33.15
N THR A 353 -19.58 -27.54 -33.62
CA THR A 353 -18.60 -28.27 -34.44
C THR A 353 -18.03 -29.48 -33.68
N LYS A 354 -17.68 -29.30 -32.39
CA LYS A 354 -17.22 -30.42 -31.54
C LYS A 354 -18.31 -31.48 -31.34
N ARG A 355 -19.57 -31.06 -31.19
CA ARG A 355 -20.71 -31.96 -31.03
C ARG A 355 -20.98 -32.76 -32.31
N CYS A 356 -20.87 -32.14 -33.50
CA CYS A 356 -20.99 -32.81 -34.79
C CYS A 356 -19.87 -33.85 -35.01
N ILE A 357 -18.60 -33.49 -34.74
CA ILE A 357 -17.47 -34.43 -34.87
C ILE A 357 -17.63 -35.63 -33.93
N GLN A 358 -18.16 -35.42 -32.72
CA GLN A 358 -18.38 -36.50 -31.75
C GLN A 358 -19.56 -37.42 -32.13
N ILE A 359 -20.57 -36.90 -32.84
CA ILE A 359 -21.65 -37.71 -33.42
C ILE A 359 -21.11 -38.53 -34.59
N GLU A 360 -20.31 -37.91 -35.46
CA GLU A 360 -19.78 -38.55 -36.67
C GLU A 360 -18.76 -39.66 -36.34
N GLY A 361 -17.92 -39.45 -35.32
CA GLY A 361 -17.05 -40.50 -34.76
C GLY A 361 -17.82 -41.67 -34.13
N ARG A 362 -18.98 -41.41 -33.50
CA ARG A 362 -19.82 -42.45 -32.89
C ARG A 362 -20.66 -43.23 -33.90
N SER A 363 -20.98 -42.62 -35.05
CA SER A 363 -21.62 -43.33 -36.18
C SER A 363 -20.65 -44.24 -36.92
N HIS A 364 -19.34 -43.97 -36.90
CA HIS A 364 -18.35 -44.87 -37.50
C HIS A 364 -18.10 -46.14 -36.68
N ASP A 365 -18.29 -46.10 -35.35
CA ASP A 365 -18.19 -47.27 -34.47
C ASP A 365 -19.45 -48.17 -34.46
N MET A 366 -20.53 -47.76 -35.14
CA MET A 366 -21.78 -48.54 -35.27
C MET A 366 -21.98 -49.20 -36.65
N VAL A 367 -20.93 -49.26 -37.48
CA VAL A 367 -20.95 -50.08 -38.69
C VAL A 367 -20.54 -51.51 -38.32
N ASP A 368 -21.55 -52.35 -38.10
CA ASP A 368 -21.42 -53.81 -37.91
C ASP A 368 -20.60 -54.42 -39.07
N PRO A 369 -19.46 -55.11 -38.80
CA PRO A 369 -18.68 -55.79 -39.82
C PRO A 369 -19.30 -57.15 -40.19
N ARG A 370 -20.57 -57.14 -40.60
CA ARG A 370 -21.25 -58.31 -41.17
C ARG A 370 -21.85 -57.99 -42.53
N VAL A 371 -20.95 -57.91 -43.51
CA VAL A 371 -21.20 -58.29 -44.92
C VAL A 371 -20.45 -59.58 -45.17
#